data_AF-A0A1X7D7H7-F1
#
_entry.id   AF-A0A1X7D7H7-F1
#
_cell.length_a   1.000
_cell.length_b   1.000
_cell.length_c   1.000
_cell.angle_alpha   90.00
_cell.angle_beta   90.00
_cell.angle_gamma   90.00
#
_symmetry.space_group_name_H-M   'P 1'
#
loop_
_entity.id
_entity.type
_entity.pdbx_description
1 polymer ?
#
loop_
_entity_poly.entity_id
_entity_poly.type
_entity_poly.pdbx_seq_one_letter_code
_entity_poly.pdbx_strand_id
1 'polypeptide(L)'
;MKTDAKDAVHLARLLRVDEVTGVVVPSVEQEAVQDLVRAREGCRSDLIRARRRVSKLLLHHGSSMKVGQAWTGAHHAWLARQYLGSPATRMAFDAEHETVLATADRRDRLDQVITQMAAESQFTEVVHRLGCLRGISTLTGFGLAVEIGDWHRFTGNTIGAFVGLVPCEHSSGASRVRGPITKTGNTHAGGCWLTQPGTGQVVLVLGRDG
;
A
#
# COMPACT_ATOMS: atom_id res chain seq x y z
N MET A 1 -21.52 -7.66 -29.65
CA MET A 1 -21.30 -9.11 -29.80
C MET A 1 -20.64 -9.62 -28.54
N LYS A 2 -21.15 -10.69 -27.93
CA LYS A 2 -20.71 -11.22 -26.64
C LYS A 2 -19.78 -12.41 -26.90
N THR A 3 -18.51 -12.26 -26.50
CA THR A 3 -17.36 -13.11 -26.91
C THR A 3 -17.12 -14.31 -25.98
N ASP A 4 -17.97 -14.49 -24.96
CA ASP A 4 -17.75 -15.46 -23.87
C ASP A 4 -17.52 -16.90 -24.35
N ALA A 5 -18.24 -17.36 -25.39
CA ALA A 5 -18.10 -18.74 -25.88
C ALA A 5 -16.79 -18.99 -26.63
N LYS A 6 -16.30 -18.01 -27.40
CA LYS A 6 -15.02 -18.13 -28.13
C LYS A 6 -13.84 -17.98 -27.16
N ASP A 7 -13.97 -17.09 -26.17
CA ASP A 7 -12.97 -16.89 -25.12
C ASP A 7 -12.88 -18.11 -24.21
N ALA A 8 -14.01 -18.73 -23.83
CA ALA A 8 -14.02 -19.97 -23.05
C ALA A 8 -13.38 -21.16 -23.81
N VAL A 9 -13.63 -21.29 -25.12
CA VAL A 9 -12.97 -22.32 -25.95
C VAL A 9 -11.48 -22.04 -26.12
N HIS A 10 -11.08 -20.77 -26.20
CA HIS A 10 -9.68 -20.37 -26.25
C HIS A 10 -8.97 -20.67 -24.92
N LEU A 11 -9.57 -20.31 -23.78
CA LEU A 11 -9.06 -20.65 -22.45
C LEU A 11 -8.99 -22.16 -22.21
N ALA A 12 -9.99 -22.93 -22.66
CA ALA A 12 -9.98 -24.39 -22.57
C ALA A 12 -8.87 -25.01 -23.43
N ARG A 13 -8.54 -24.43 -24.59
CA ARG A 13 -7.40 -24.85 -25.40
C ARG A 13 -6.07 -24.52 -24.73
N LEU A 14 -5.94 -23.34 -24.13
CA LEU A 14 -4.73 -22.98 -23.40
C LEU A 14 -4.55 -23.84 -22.13
N LEU A 15 -5.63 -24.15 -21.40
CA LEU A 15 -5.61 -25.08 -20.25
C LEU A 15 -5.22 -26.50 -20.68
N ARG A 16 -5.64 -26.96 -21.86
CA ARG A 16 -5.31 -28.29 -22.38
C ARG A 16 -3.83 -28.46 -22.75
N VAL A 17 -3.11 -27.35 -22.98
CA VAL A 17 -1.67 -27.35 -23.28
C VAL A 17 -0.85 -26.96 -22.05
N ASP A 18 -1.47 -26.87 -20.86
CA ASP A 18 -0.85 -26.35 -19.62
C ASP A 18 -0.23 -24.94 -19.78
N GLU A 19 -0.66 -24.18 -20.80
CA GLU A 19 -0.16 -22.82 -21.07
C GLU A 19 -0.89 -21.75 -20.24
N VAL A 20 -1.88 -22.12 -19.43
CA VAL A 20 -2.52 -21.22 -18.47
C VAL A 20 -2.09 -21.58 -17.05
N THR A 21 -1.40 -20.65 -16.40
CA THR A 21 -1.26 -20.71 -14.95
C THR A 21 -2.62 -20.43 -14.31
N GLY A 22 -3.21 -21.42 -13.65
CA GLY A 22 -4.48 -21.26 -12.95
C GLY A 22 -4.48 -20.04 -12.03
N VAL A 23 -5.52 -19.22 -12.13
CA VAL A 23 -5.75 -18.11 -11.20
C VAL A 23 -6.33 -18.71 -9.93
N VAL A 24 -5.56 -18.65 -8.84
CA VAL A 24 -6.08 -19.01 -7.51
C VAL A 24 -7.11 -17.95 -7.12
N VAL A 25 -8.35 -18.39 -6.93
CA VAL A 25 -9.42 -17.57 -6.39
C VAL A 25 -9.30 -17.60 -4.86
N PRO A 26 -9.17 -16.44 -4.19
CA PRO A 26 -9.17 -16.39 -2.73
C PRO A 26 -10.43 -17.02 -2.14
N SER A 27 -10.33 -17.61 -0.95
CA SER A 27 -11.52 -18.01 -0.21
C SER A 27 -12.29 -16.76 0.25
N VAL A 28 -13.58 -16.92 0.58
CA VAL A 28 -14.41 -15.83 1.12
C VAL A 28 -13.79 -15.23 2.38
N GLU A 29 -13.21 -16.07 3.24
CA GLU A 29 -12.51 -15.62 4.44
C GLU A 29 -11.26 -14.81 4.08
N GLN A 30 -10.46 -15.25 3.11
CA GLN A 30 -9.28 -14.51 2.66
C GLN A 30 -9.67 -13.17 2.02
N GLU A 31 -10.72 -13.15 1.21
CA GLU A 31 -11.23 -11.92 0.57
C GLU A 31 -11.70 -10.91 1.62
N ALA A 32 -12.42 -11.34 2.66
CA ALA A 32 -12.83 -10.48 3.76
C ALA A 32 -11.63 -9.85 4.50
N VAL A 33 -10.55 -10.61 4.68
CA VAL A 33 -9.30 -10.08 5.28
C VAL A 33 -8.56 -9.15 4.32
N GLN A 34 -8.58 -9.43 3.01
CA GLN A 34 -8.03 -8.51 2.00
C GLN A 34 -8.76 -7.17 2.02
N ASP A 35 -10.08 -7.17 2.14
CA ASP A 35 -10.88 -5.95 2.23
C ASP A 35 -10.51 -5.10 3.46
N LEU A 36 -10.23 -5.75 4.60
CA LEU A 36 -9.74 -5.07 5.80
C LEU A 36 -8.39 -4.38 5.56
N VAL A 37 -7.42 -5.09 4.96
CA VAL A 37 -6.09 -4.52 4.63
C VAL A 37 -6.21 -3.38 3.62
N ARG A 38 -7.07 -3.54 2.61
CA ARG A 38 -7.35 -2.51 1.59
C ARG A 38 -8.01 -1.27 2.19
N ALA A 39 -8.96 -1.43 3.11
CA ALA A 39 -9.59 -0.34 3.83
C ALA A 39 -8.56 0.47 4.65
N ARG A 40 -7.62 -0.23 5.30
CA ARG A 40 -6.53 0.39 6.05
C ARG A 40 -5.61 1.23 5.16
N GLU A 41 -5.19 0.72 4.01
CA GLU A 41 -4.34 1.48 3.07
C GLU A 41 -5.08 2.67 2.46
N GLY A 42 -6.39 2.53 2.22
CA GLY A 42 -7.26 3.64 1.85
C GLY A 42 -7.20 4.76 2.90
N CYS A 43 -7.39 4.41 4.18
CA CYS A 43 -7.29 5.36 5.28
C CYS A 43 -5.89 6.02 5.37
N ARG A 44 -4.82 5.23 5.18
CA ARG A 44 -3.45 5.77 5.15
C ARG A 44 -3.26 6.79 4.03
N SER A 45 -3.72 6.46 2.82
CA SER A 45 -3.65 7.35 1.65
C SER A 45 -4.43 8.64 1.87
N ASP A 46 -5.64 8.54 2.43
CA ASP A 46 -6.49 9.69 2.71
C ASP A 46 -5.92 10.56 3.84
N LEU A 47 -5.32 9.95 4.86
CA LEU A 47 -4.63 10.67 5.93
C LEU A 47 -3.47 11.50 5.37
N ILE A 48 -2.65 10.93 4.48
CA ILE A 48 -1.55 11.66 3.81
C ILE A 48 -2.10 12.86 3.03
N ARG A 49 -3.22 12.68 2.31
CA ARG A 49 -3.86 13.75 1.54
C ARG A 49 -4.40 14.85 2.46
N ALA A 50 -5.12 14.49 3.52
CA ALA A 50 -5.66 15.43 4.49
C ALA A 50 -4.56 16.25 5.19
N ARG A 51 -3.51 15.57 5.65
CA ARG A 51 -2.32 16.20 6.24
C ARG A 51 -1.69 17.22 5.28
N ARG A 52 -1.54 16.86 4.00
CA ARG A 52 -1.02 17.78 2.97
C ARG A 52 -1.91 19.00 2.76
N ARG A 53 -3.24 18.86 2.78
CA ARG A 53 -4.16 19.99 2.64
C ARG A 53 -4.01 20.99 3.79
N VAL A 54 -3.96 20.51 5.03
CA VAL A 54 -3.69 21.34 6.22
C VAL A 54 -2.35 22.04 6.10
N SER A 55 -1.27 21.31 5.81
CA SER A 55 0.07 21.91 5.67
C SER A 55 0.11 22.96 4.56
N LYS A 56 -0.53 22.70 3.41
CA LYS A 56 -0.57 23.65 2.30
C LYS A 56 -1.35 24.91 2.64
N LEU A 57 -2.48 24.79 3.34
CA LEU A 57 -3.25 25.94 3.82
C LEU A 57 -2.40 26.81 4.75
N LEU A 58 -1.71 26.22 5.72
CA LEU A 58 -0.85 26.97 6.64
C LEU A 58 0.30 27.68 5.91
N LEU A 59 0.91 27.02 4.92
CA LEU A 59 1.96 27.61 4.08
C LEU A 59 1.45 28.82 3.29
N HIS A 60 0.22 28.79 2.77
CA HIS A 60 -0.38 29.95 2.09
C HIS A 60 -0.52 31.16 3.02
N HIS A 61 -0.66 30.93 4.32
CA HIS A 61 -0.73 31.97 5.35
C HIS A 61 0.61 32.22 6.05
N GLY A 62 1.73 31.77 5.46
CA GLY A 62 3.08 32.02 5.99
C GLY A 62 3.41 31.30 7.29
N SER A 63 2.59 30.33 7.69
CA SER A 63 2.73 29.59 8.95
C SER A 63 3.36 28.22 8.68
N SER A 64 4.51 27.96 9.31
CA SER A 64 5.15 26.64 9.30
C SER A 64 5.82 26.37 10.65
N MET A 65 5.72 25.13 11.12
CA MET A 65 6.46 24.69 12.29
C MET A 65 7.94 24.53 11.91
N LYS A 66 8.82 25.29 12.55
CA LYS A 66 10.27 25.27 12.26
C LYS A 66 11.03 24.17 13.00
N VAL A 67 10.49 23.68 14.12
CA VAL A 67 11.17 22.72 15.01
C VAL A 67 10.16 21.70 15.50
N GLY A 68 10.54 20.43 15.51
CA GLY A 68 9.72 19.32 15.98
C GLY A 68 9.28 18.38 14.85
N GLN A 69 8.67 17.27 15.24
CA GLN A 69 8.11 16.30 14.30
C GLN A 69 6.65 16.65 14.02
N ALA A 70 6.29 16.66 12.73
CA ALA A 70 4.92 16.91 12.30
C ALA A 70 3.98 15.79 12.78
N TRP A 71 2.71 16.13 12.97
CA TRP A 71 1.63 15.20 13.34
C TRP A 71 1.81 14.46 14.68
N THR A 72 2.71 14.95 15.53
CA THR A 72 2.83 14.56 16.94
C THR A 72 1.90 15.38 17.84
N GLY A 73 1.72 14.98 19.10
CA GLY A 73 0.95 15.76 20.07
C GLY A 73 1.40 17.22 20.19
N ALA A 74 2.72 17.47 20.12
CA ALA A 74 3.27 18.83 20.10
C ALA A 74 2.86 19.61 18.84
N HIS A 75 2.85 18.96 17.68
CA HIS A 75 2.36 19.55 16.44
C HIS A 75 0.85 19.84 16.51
N HIS A 76 0.04 18.94 17.07
CA HIS A 76 -1.39 19.18 17.28
C HIS A 76 -1.65 20.39 18.20
N ALA A 77 -0.89 20.52 19.30
CA ALA A 77 -0.97 21.67 20.19
C ALA A 77 -0.55 22.98 19.50
N TRP A 78 0.45 22.93 18.61
CA TRP A 78 0.85 24.08 17.80
C TRP A 78 -0.21 24.45 16.75
N LEU A 79 -0.80 23.46 16.07
CA LEU A 79 -1.88 23.64 15.10
C LEU A 79 -3.06 24.39 15.72
N ALA A 80 -3.45 24.04 16.95
CA ALA A 80 -4.54 24.70 17.68
C ALA A 80 -4.28 26.19 17.99
N ARG A 81 -3.02 26.64 17.96
CA ARG A 81 -2.61 28.02 18.27
C ARG A 81 -2.43 28.90 17.04
N GLN A 82 -2.68 28.38 15.83
CA GLN A 82 -2.48 29.15 14.61
C GLN A 82 -3.50 30.27 14.49
N TYR A 83 -3.01 31.48 14.25
CA TYR A 83 -3.85 32.63 13.95
C TYR A 83 -4.11 32.67 12.44
N LEU A 84 -5.36 32.48 12.06
CA LEU A 84 -5.82 32.57 10.67
C LEU A 84 -6.66 33.83 10.56
N GLY A 85 -6.17 34.83 9.83
CA GLY A 85 -6.70 36.20 9.85
C GLY A 85 -8.14 36.38 9.37
N SER A 86 -8.82 35.34 8.89
CA SER A 86 -10.22 35.35 8.46
C SER A 86 -11.00 34.18 9.06
N PRO A 87 -12.25 34.39 9.53
CA PRO A 87 -13.14 33.32 9.98
C PRO A 87 -13.37 32.23 8.92
N ALA A 88 -13.42 32.60 7.64
CA ALA A 88 -13.61 31.64 6.55
C ALA A 88 -12.39 30.71 6.41
N THR A 89 -11.19 31.26 6.51
CA THR A 89 -9.95 30.47 6.52
C THR A 89 -9.88 29.56 7.74
N ARG A 90 -10.29 30.07 8.91
CA ARG A 90 -10.36 29.28 10.14
C ARG A 90 -11.29 28.08 10.00
N MET A 91 -12.49 28.29 9.46
CA MET A 91 -13.45 27.20 9.19
C MET A 91 -12.88 26.16 8.22
N ALA A 92 -12.22 26.59 7.14
CA ALA A 92 -11.57 25.68 6.19
C ALA A 92 -10.44 24.86 6.85
N PHE A 93 -9.65 25.49 7.72
CA PHE A 93 -8.62 24.79 8.50
C PHE A 93 -9.21 23.78 9.46
N ASP A 94 -10.23 24.16 10.24
CA ASP A 94 -10.87 23.30 11.23
C ASP A 94 -11.48 22.06 10.56
N ALA A 95 -12.14 22.20 9.40
CA ALA A 95 -12.70 21.08 8.64
C ALA A 95 -11.63 20.08 8.13
N GLU A 96 -10.50 20.59 7.63
CA GLU A 96 -9.40 19.73 7.18
C GLU A 96 -8.67 19.07 8.36
N HIS A 97 -8.55 19.78 9.49
CA HIS A 97 -7.96 19.24 10.71
C HIS A 97 -8.83 18.14 11.33
N GLU A 98 -10.15 18.33 11.37
CA GLU A 98 -11.11 17.32 11.77
C GLU A 98 -11.00 16.07 10.89
N THR A 99 -10.87 16.25 9.57
CA THR A 99 -10.65 15.14 8.63
C THR A 99 -9.39 14.34 8.98
N VAL A 100 -8.29 15.02 9.34
CA VAL A 100 -7.05 14.36 9.79
C VAL A 100 -7.28 13.54 11.04
N LEU A 101 -7.95 14.10 12.05
CA LEU A 101 -8.21 13.42 13.32
C LEU A 101 -9.09 12.19 13.12
N ALA A 102 -10.22 12.34 12.43
CA ALA A 102 -11.15 11.26 12.16
C ALA A 102 -10.52 10.13 11.33
N THR A 103 -9.69 10.47 10.34
CA THR A 103 -9.03 9.46 9.49
C THR A 103 -7.90 8.75 10.23
N ALA A 104 -7.14 9.47 11.07
CA ALA A 104 -6.11 8.86 11.92
C ALA A 104 -6.73 7.86 12.89
N ASP A 105 -7.81 8.25 13.57
CA ASP A 105 -8.53 7.39 14.51
C ASP A 105 -9.15 6.15 13.83
N ARG A 106 -9.68 6.32 12.60
CA ARG A 106 -10.14 5.19 11.79
C ARG A 106 -8.99 4.24 11.41
N ARG A 107 -7.84 4.77 10.99
CA ARG A 107 -6.64 3.95 10.71
C ARG A 107 -6.24 3.19 11.96
N ASP A 108 -6.16 3.85 13.12
CA ASP A 108 -5.75 3.22 14.37
C ASP A 108 -6.64 2.06 14.80
N ARG A 109 -7.96 2.18 14.63
CA ARG A 109 -8.88 1.05 14.86
C ARG A 109 -8.61 -0.11 13.90
N LEU A 110 -8.35 0.15 12.63
CA LEU A 110 -8.02 -0.90 11.66
C LEU A 110 -6.67 -1.56 11.97
N ASP A 111 -5.69 -0.78 12.40
CA ASP A 111 -4.37 -1.26 12.81
C ASP A 111 -4.51 -2.24 13.98
N GLN A 112 -5.32 -1.92 14.99
CA GLN A 112 -5.58 -2.80 16.13
C GLN A 112 -6.19 -4.14 15.70
N VAL A 113 -7.21 -4.12 14.84
CA VAL A 113 -7.85 -5.36 14.34
C VAL A 113 -6.84 -6.19 13.54
N ILE A 114 -6.06 -5.55 12.65
CA ILE A 114 -5.06 -6.25 11.84
C ILE A 114 -3.96 -6.84 12.71
N THR A 115 -3.47 -6.12 13.72
CA THR A 115 -2.47 -6.65 14.67
C THR A 115 -3.00 -7.85 15.43
N GLN A 116 -4.27 -7.83 15.86
CA GLN A 116 -4.90 -8.97 16.52
C GLN A 116 -4.99 -10.17 15.58
N MET A 117 -5.48 -9.97 14.35
CA MET A 117 -5.57 -11.05 13.36
C MET A 117 -4.20 -11.59 12.96
N ALA A 118 -3.18 -10.74 12.91
CA ALA A 118 -1.81 -11.19 12.65
C ALA A 118 -1.28 -12.13 13.74
N ALA A 119 -1.77 -12.02 14.98
CA ALA A 119 -1.38 -12.90 16.08
C ALA A 119 -2.22 -14.19 16.16
N GLU A 120 -3.46 -14.19 15.64
CA GLU A 120 -4.46 -15.24 15.92
C GLU A 120 -5.11 -15.83 14.65
N SER A 121 -4.40 -15.89 13.52
CA SER A 121 -4.95 -16.40 12.27
C SER A 121 -4.03 -17.38 11.55
N GLN A 122 -4.53 -17.98 10.46
CA GLN A 122 -3.73 -18.81 9.56
C GLN A 122 -2.49 -18.08 8.98
N PHE A 123 -2.46 -16.74 9.01
CA PHE A 123 -1.35 -15.95 8.49
C PHE A 123 -0.21 -15.75 9.50
N THR A 124 -0.43 -16.07 10.79
CA THR A 124 0.49 -15.72 11.89
C THR A 124 1.91 -16.21 11.67
N GLU A 125 2.10 -17.46 11.26
CA GLU A 125 3.44 -18.02 11.05
C GLU A 125 4.19 -17.29 9.91
N VAL A 126 3.48 -17.00 8.81
CA VAL A 126 4.03 -16.26 7.68
C VAL A 126 4.40 -14.84 8.09
N VAL A 127 3.53 -14.15 8.83
CA VAL A 127 3.80 -12.79 9.31
C VAL A 127 5.01 -12.76 10.24
N HIS A 128 5.14 -13.72 11.15
CA HIS A 128 6.31 -13.82 12.02
C HIS A 128 7.60 -14.02 11.23
N ARG A 129 7.60 -14.94 10.25
CA ARG A 129 8.76 -15.18 9.37
C ARG A 129 9.13 -13.91 8.58
N LEU A 130 8.14 -13.19 8.05
CA LEU A 130 8.34 -11.93 7.36
C LEU A 130 8.89 -10.84 8.30
N GLY A 131 8.41 -10.77 9.54
CA GLY A 131 8.88 -9.83 10.56
C GLY A 131 10.35 -10.00 10.96
N CYS A 132 10.95 -11.17 10.71
CA CYS A 132 12.39 -11.38 10.87
C CYS A 132 13.23 -10.60 9.83
N LEU A 133 12.62 -10.20 8.70
CA LEU A 133 13.28 -9.38 7.69
C LEU A 133 13.32 -7.92 8.17
N ARG A 134 14.54 -7.36 8.20
CA ARG A 134 14.76 -5.99 8.65
C ARG A 134 13.86 -5.03 7.88
N GLY A 135 12.97 -4.37 8.61
CA GLY A 135 12.08 -3.35 8.07
C GLY A 135 10.67 -3.83 7.74
N ILE A 136 10.34 -5.11 7.89
CA ILE A 136 8.96 -5.54 7.73
C ILE A 136 8.23 -5.39 9.08
N SER A 137 7.28 -4.46 9.13
CA SER A 137 6.36 -4.33 10.27
C SER A 137 5.31 -5.44 10.26
N THR A 138 4.67 -5.71 11.39
CA THR A 138 3.54 -6.66 11.49
C THR A 138 2.44 -6.33 10.47
N LEU A 139 2.09 -5.05 10.30
CA LEU A 139 1.04 -4.61 9.38
C LEU A 139 1.42 -4.85 7.92
N THR A 140 2.68 -4.57 7.57
CA THR A 140 3.23 -4.85 6.23
C THR A 140 3.31 -6.36 5.96
N GLY A 141 3.81 -7.13 6.93
CA GLY A 141 3.91 -8.59 6.82
C GLY A 141 2.54 -9.24 6.68
N PHE A 142 1.54 -8.77 7.42
CA PHE A 142 0.17 -9.25 7.32
C PHE A 142 -0.47 -8.93 5.97
N GLY A 143 -0.33 -7.70 5.47
CA GLY A 143 -0.83 -7.36 4.13
C GLY A 143 -0.21 -8.23 3.04
N LEU A 144 1.09 -8.50 3.12
CA LEU A 144 1.78 -9.42 2.21
C LEU A 144 1.25 -10.85 2.33
N ALA A 145 1.11 -11.38 3.54
CA ALA A 145 0.62 -12.73 3.79
C ALA A 145 -0.78 -12.95 3.20
N VAL A 146 -1.66 -11.96 3.34
CA VAL A 146 -3.06 -12.01 2.91
C VAL A 146 -3.22 -11.83 1.39
N GLU A 147 -2.47 -10.91 0.78
CA GLU A 147 -2.52 -10.65 -0.67
C GLU A 147 -1.82 -11.74 -1.48
N ILE A 148 -0.78 -12.39 -0.92
CA ILE A 148 -0.07 -13.49 -1.58
C ILE A 148 -0.83 -14.81 -1.41
N GLY A 149 -1.40 -15.08 -0.23
CA GLY A 149 -2.12 -16.32 0.05
C GLY A 149 -1.19 -17.53 0.01
N ASP A 150 -1.18 -18.25 -1.12
CA ASP A 150 -0.32 -19.42 -1.31
C ASP A 150 1.11 -19.02 -1.72
N TRP A 151 2.02 -19.09 -0.75
CA TRP A 151 3.43 -18.78 -0.92
C TRP A 151 4.20 -19.82 -1.75
N HIS A 152 3.73 -21.07 -1.83
CA HIS A 152 4.41 -22.13 -2.60
C HIS A 152 4.23 -21.96 -4.10
N ARG A 153 3.27 -21.11 -4.51
CA ARG A 153 3.06 -20.72 -5.91
C ARG A 153 4.21 -19.88 -6.47
N PHE A 154 4.99 -19.23 -5.61
CA PHE A 154 6.02 -18.29 -6.04
C PHE A 154 7.43 -18.82 -5.81
N THR A 155 8.29 -18.64 -6.82
CA THR A 155 9.75 -18.74 -6.68
C THR A 155 10.31 -17.33 -6.45
N GLY A 156 11.60 -17.23 -6.09
CA GLY A 156 12.25 -15.93 -5.86
C GLY A 156 12.14 -14.95 -7.04
N ASN A 157 12.01 -15.46 -8.28
CA ASN A 157 11.84 -14.62 -9.47
C ASN A 157 10.37 -14.24 -9.75
N THR A 158 9.41 -15.12 -9.41
CA THR A 158 7.99 -14.87 -9.74
C THR A 158 7.28 -14.05 -8.66
N ILE A 159 7.74 -14.09 -7.41
CA ILE A 159 7.24 -13.20 -6.34
C ILE A 159 7.56 -11.74 -6.66
N GLY A 160 8.73 -11.47 -7.25
CA GLY A 160 9.11 -10.14 -7.71
C GLY A 160 8.15 -9.63 -8.78
N ALA A 161 7.80 -10.44 -9.78
CA ALA A 161 6.85 -10.02 -10.82
C ALA A 161 5.42 -9.80 -10.27
N PHE A 162 4.98 -10.62 -9.31
CA PHE A 162 3.66 -10.53 -8.68
C PHE A 162 3.49 -9.26 -7.83
N VAL A 163 4.56 -8.88 -7.11
CA VAL A 163 4.60 -7.70 -6.24
C VAL A 163 5.02 -6.43 -7.04
N GLY A 164 5.33 -6.54 -8.33
CA GLY A 164 5.70 -5.41 -9.21
C GLY A 164 7.18 -4.98 -9.13
N LEU A 165 8.07 -5.88 -8.70
CA LEU A 165 9.50 -5.69 -8.46
C LEU A 165 10.43 -6.25 -9.57
N VAL A 166 9.89 -6.79 -10.67
CA VAL A 166 10.70 -7.20 -11.82
C VAL A 166 10.62 -6.12 -12.91
N PRO A 167 11.74 -5.49 -13.32
CA PRO A 167 11.75 -4.66 -14.52
C PRO A 167 11.35 -5.51 -15.72
N CYS A 168 10.52 -4.96 -16.61
CA CYS A 168 10.15 -5.66 -17.82
C CYS A 168 11.37 -5.98 -18.68
N GLU A 169 11.62 -7.28 -18.89
CA GLU A 169 12.52 -7.78 -19.92
C GLU A 169 11.67 -8.21 -21.12
N HIS A 170 11.67 -7.39 -22.17
CA HIS A 170 11.27 -7.86 -23.50
C HIS A 170 12.51 -8.47 -24.15
N SER A 171 12.60 -9.80 -24.17
CA SER A 171 13.62 -10.51 -24.94
C SER A 171 12.98 -11.08 -26.21
N SER A 172 13.21 -10.42 -27.35
CA SER A 172 13.03 -11.02 -28.66
C SER A 172 14.39 -11.20 -29.34
N GLY A 173 14.82 -12.45 -29.47
CA GLY A 173 15.73 -12.95 -30.51
C GLY A 173 17.21 -12.57 -30.46
N ALA A 174 17.61 -11.34 -30.16
CA ALA A 174 19.04 -10.95 -30.15
C ALA A 174 19.34 -9.57 -29.52
N SER A 175 18.36 -8.87 -28.95
CA SER A 175 18.55 -7.51 -28.42
C SER A 175 18.06 -7.42 -26.97
N ARG A 176 18.91 -6.87 -26.10
CA ARG A 176 18.62 -6.61 -24.69
C ARG A 176 18.31 -5.12 -24.52
N VAL A 177 17.06 -4.80 -24.17
CA VAL A 177 16.67 -3.45 -23.73
C VAL A 177 15.87 -3.58 -22.45
N ARG A 178 16.42 -3.03 -21.34
CA ARG A 178 15.73 -2.97 -20.04
C ARG A 178 14.72 -1.84 -20.08
N GLY A 179 13.43 -2.17 -20.07
CA GLY A 179 12.34 -1.18 -20.00
C GLY A 179 12.06 -0.71 -18.57
N PRO A 180 11.28 0.36 -18.39
CA PRO A 180 10.76 0.75 -17.08
C PRO A 180 9.86 -0.33 -16.47
N ILE A 181 9.77 -0.34 -15.15
CA ILE A 181 8.95 -1.28 -14.35
C ILE A 181 7.49 -1.23 -14.85
N THR A 182 6.92 -2.37 -15.19
CA THR A 182 5.49 -2.48 -15.51
C THR A 182 4.64 -2.20 -14.28
N LYS A 183 3.71 -1.25 -14.42
CA LYS A 183 2.67 -0.95 -13.43
C LYS A 183 1.53 -1.98 -13.44
N THR A 184 1.83 -3.24 -13.72
CA THR A 184 0.85 -4.30 -13.97
C THR A 184 0.85 -5.40 -12.89
N GLY A 185 1.63 -5.23 -11.83
CA GLY A 185 1.53 -6.06 -10.62
C GLY A 185 0.43 -5.57 -9.67
N ASN A 186 0.09 -6.35 -8.65
CA ASN A 186 -0.87 -5.95 -7.62
C ASN A 186 -0.41 -4.62 -7.00
N THR A 187 -1.11 -3.53 -7.33
CA THR A 187 -0.71 -2.17 -6.95
C THR A 187 -0.70 -1.97 -5.45
N HIS A 188 -1.44 -2.81 -4.72
CA HIS A 188 -1.46 -2.82 -3.27
C HIS A 188 -0.17 -3.40 -2.68
N ALA A 189 0.35 -4.50 -3.25
CA ALA A 189 1.64 -5.05 -2.87
C ALA A 189 2.82 -4.18 -3.35
N GLY A 190 2.67 -3.52 -4.50
CA GLY A 190 3.66 -2.59 -5.08
C GLY A 190 3.73 -1.22 -4.40
N GLY A 191 2.66 -0.78 -3.71
CA GLY A 191 2.57 0.53 -3.04
C GLY A 191 3.51 0.73 -1.84
N CYS A 192 4.21 -0.31 -1.40
CA CYS A 192 5.22 -0.27 -0.33
C CYS A 192 6.63 0.15 -0.80
N TRP A 193 6.84 0.50 -2.07
CA TRP A 193 8.17 0.72 -2.64
C TRP A 193 8.24 1.94 -3.57
N LEU A 194 9.18 2.87 -3.33
CA LEU A 194 9.58 3.91 -4.29
C LEU A 194 11.10 3.84 -4.52
N THR A 195 11.54 3.94 -5.76
CA THR A 195 12.96 3.92 -6.19
C THR A 195 13.64 5.27 -5.91
N GLN A 196 14.88 5.25 -5.39
CA GLN A 196 15.75 6.42 -5.43
C GLN A 196 16.43 6.54 -6.80
N PRO A 197 16.63 7.75 -7.35
CA PRO A 197 17.33 7.91 -8.62
C PRO A 197 18.84 7.68 -8.42
N GLY A 198 19.41 6.71 -9.15
CA GLY A 198 20.86 6.67 -9.40
C GLY A 198 21.61 5.36 -9.17
N THR A 199 21.05 4.35 -8.50
CA THR A 199 21.83 3.15 -8.09
C THR A 199 21.27 1.81 -8.55
N GLY A 200 20.07 1.74 -9.14
CA GLY A 200 19.47 0.46 -9.54
C GLY A 200 19.20 -0.50 -8.37
N GLN A 201 19.35 -0.04 -7.12
CA GLN A 201 18.94 -0.75 -5.92
C GLN A 201 17.48 -0.42 -5.60
N VAL A 202 16.66 -1.47 -5.45
CA VAL A 202 15.33 -1.37 -4.87
C VAL A 202 15.49 -1.32 -3.36
N VAL A 203 15.22 -0.16 -2.77
CA VAL A 203 15.23 0.03 -1.31
C VAL A 203 13.79 0.01 -0.81
N LEU A 204 13.54 -0.76 0.25
CA LEU A 204 12.27 -0.77 0.99
C LEU A 204 12.02 0.63 1.52
N VAL A 205 11.02 1.33 1.00
CA VAL A 205 10.56 2.59 1.60
C VAL A 205 9.72 2.21 2.79
N LEU A 206 10.45 1.94 3.86
CA LEU A 206 9.94 1.88 5.21
C LEU A 206 9.20 3.18 5.47
N GLY A 207 7.87 3.10 5.52
CA GLY A 207 7.12 4.05 6.31
C GLY A 207 7.67 3.97 7.72
N ARG A 208 8.58 4.90 8.07
CA ARG A 208 8.80 5.23 9.46
C ARG A 208 7.45 5.74 9.94
N ASP A 209 6.80 4.95 10.78
CA ASP A 209 5.76 5.45 11.65
C ASP A 209 6.41 6.55 12.50
N GLY A 210 6.05 7.79 12.15
CA GLY A 210 6.52 9.04 12.74
C GLY A 210 5.42 10.09 12.60
#